data_AF-A8LN11-F1
#
_entry.id   AF-A8LN11-F1
#
_cell.length_a   1.000
_cell.length_b   1.000
_cell.length_c   1.000
_cell.angle_alpha   90.00
_cell.angle_beta   90.00
_cell.angle_gamma   90.00
#
_symmetry.space_group_name_H-M   'P 1'
#
loop_
_entity.id
_entity.type
_entity.pdbx_description
1 polymer ?
#
loop_
_entity_poly.entity_id
_entity_poly.type
_entity_poly.pdbx_seq_one_letter_code
_entity_poly.pdbx_strand_id
1 'polypeptide(L)'
;MGGRPDRLQALFRGFPSLAAWLVTHSLSEGYGDAGNAVYPHIADVLQVPLDFQPHRKVLFRSFCAVCDRFGLPTRGLDRDVDVYLLHAGVSQAQLPHLIDAFLRQEAAFGPPPVETTVLLNRWEDDALYFLPPAVNVLRRAILWDETAWHAALFARIRQDPEAFVPAIEFERSFKEVFDQRLKETRPTLSRGGSEALAPRPRLHWQSGGLVLRLPRSEGRIRLWLDGAQRPRRLRGGEDWTLPQPWPRELRWEVSGQTGELELLAQGGCAAFDRITGHYLREIPRGSVDIELDSTDIVLLARTPFSIAGEPALEPEADSFVGFAVLGPRPLVLELDGLQTGLTARPRRRLCLAGDEIASGPRGALHGRSARLRIETGLGRSETRAVRFTLGLQSRLIGVPISDDGFGDVGWKRCSLALRRLRQQTLCGSGWN
;
A
#
# COMPACT_ATOMS: atom_id res chain seq x y z
N MET A 1 34.27 12.77 -8.61
CA MET A 1 34.07 14.24 -8.77
C MET A 1 35.27 15.11 -8.34
N GLY A 2 36.39 14.53 -7.88
CA GLY A 2 37.57 15.30 -7.48
C GLY A 2 37.36 16.16 -6.22
N GLY A 3 36.43 15.77 -5.34
CA GLY A 3 36.20 16.42 -4.05
C GLY A 3 35.55 17.81 -4.09
N ARG A 4 35.05 18.27 -5.25
CA ARG A 4 34.55 19.63 -5.46
C ARG A 4 33.02 19.75 -5.34
N PRO A 5 32.49 20.37 -4.26
CA PRO A 5 31.04 20.45 -4.02
C PRO A 5 30.27 21.30 -5.04
N ASP A 6 30.93 22.28 -5.65
CA ASP A 6 30.41 23.10 -6.75
C ASP A 6 30.02 22.28 -7.99
N ARG A 7 30.57 21.07 -8.14
CA ARG A 7 30.23 20.16 -9.24
C ARG A 7 28.94 19.38 -9.05
N LEU A 8 28.37 19.34 -7.84
CA LEU A 8 27.10 18.64 -7.57
C LEU A 8 25.99 19.13 -8.50
N GLN A 9 25.84 20.45 -8.62
CA GLN A 9 24.80 21.02 -9.48
C GLN A 9 25.02 20.69 -10.96
N ALA A 10 26.27 20.67 -11.41
CA ALA A 10 26.62 20.28 -12.77
C ALA A 10 26.29 18.81 -13.05
N LEU A 11 26.58 17.90 -12.12
CA LEU A 11 26.26 16.47 -12.23
C LEU A 11 24.75 16.25 -12.38
N PHE A 12 23.93 16.85 -11.51
CA PHE A 12 22.47 16.71 -11.57
C PHE A 12 21.85 17.34 -12.81
N ARG A 13 22.44 18.42 -13.35
CA ARG A 13 22.00 19.02 -14.61
C ARG A 13 22.37 18.20 -15.84
N GLY A 14 23.60 17.70 -15.89
CA GLY A 14 24.11 16.93 -17.04
C GLY A 14 23.59 15.48 -17.07
N PHE A 15 23.49 14.85 -15.90
CA PHE A 15 23.19 13.42 -15.75
C PHE A 15 22.15 13.18 -14.64
N PRO A 16 20.94 13.74 -14.73
CA PRO A 16 19.95 13.73 -13.65
C PRO A 16 19.60 12.32 -13.16
N SER A 17 19.32 11.37 -14.07
CA SER A 17 18.94 10.01 -13.71
C SER A 17 20.08 9.28 -12.99
N LEU A 18 21.31 9.39 -13.52
CA LEU A 18 22.47 8.76 -12.91
C LEU A 18 22.77 9.35 -11.53
N ALA A 19 22.70 10.68 -11.41
CA ALA A 19 22.95 11.36 -10.14
C ALA A 19 21.96 10.95 -9.05
N ALA A 20 20.66 10.92 -9.38
CA ALA A 20 19.63 10.45 -8.46
C ALA A 20 19.82 8.97 -8.12
N TRP A 21 20.08 8.13 -9.12
CA TRP A 21 20.34 6.70 -8.93
C TRP A 21 21.54 6.44 -8.01
N LEU A 22 22.66 7.15 -8.16
CA LEU A 22 23.83 7.00 -7.30
C LEU A 22 23.49 7.32 -5.83
N VAL A 23 22.74 8.39 -5.58
CA VAL A 23 22.27 8.75 -4.24
C VAL A 23 21.41 7.63 -3.66
N THR A 24 20.36 7.20 -4.37
CA THR A 24 19.42 6.20 -3.86
C THR A 24 20.07 4.82 -3.70
N HIS A 25 20.92 4.43 -4.64
CA HIS A 25 21.60 3.14 -4.62
C HIS A 25 22.59 3.04 -3.45
N SER A 26 23.39 4.09 -3.19
CA SER A 26 24.32 4.11 -2.05
C SER A 26 23.62 3.94 -0.70
N LEU A 27 22.41 4.47 -0.58
CA LEU A 27 21.59 4.33 0.64
C LEU A 27 20.89 2.97 0.70
N SER A 28 20.44 2.43 -0.43
CA SER A 28 19.88 1.08 -0.50
C SER A 28 20.89 0.03 -0.06
N GLU A 29 22.17 0.21 -0.40
CA GLU A 29 23.25 -0.68 0.02
C GLU A 29 23.70 -0.43 1.47
N GLY A 30 24.10 0.80 1.81
CA GLY A 30 24.82 1.05 3.07
C GLY A 30 23.99 1.53 4.27
N TYR A 31 22.75 2.00 4.06
CA TYR A 31 21.96 2.56 5.16
C TYR A 31 21.55 1.48 6.17
N GLY A 32 21.93 1.65 7.43
CA GLY A 32 21.61 0.73 8.53
C GLY A 32 22.76 -0.18 8.95
N ASP A 33 23.80 -0.34 8.14
CA ASP A 33 24.93 -1.25 8.43
C ASP A 33 25.82 -0.74 9.58
N ALA A 34 26.06 0.57 9.63
CA ALA A 34 26.88 1.25 10.64
C ALA A 34 26.10 2.35 11.37
N GLY A 35 24.79 2.14 11.53
CA GLY A 35 23.85 3.11 12.12
C GLY A 35 23.06 3.89 11.07
N ASN A 36 22.51 5.04 11.49
CA ASN A 36 21.55 5.82 10.69
C ASN A 36 22.20 6.98 9.91
N ALA A 37 23.49 6.85 9.57
CA ALA A 37 24.20 7.89 8.83
C ALA A 37 23.78 7.89 7.35
N VAL A 38 23.51 9.07 6.78
CA VAL A 38 23.05 9.20 5.38
C VAL A 38 24.13 9.81 4.51
N TYR A 39 24.64 10.98 4.92
CA TYR A 39 25.61 11.74 4.12
C TYR A 39 26.94 11.03 3.87
N PRO A 40 27.51 10.22 4.79
CA PRO A 40 28.74 9.50 4.49
C PRO A 40 28.64 8.57 3.27
N HIS A 41 27.55 7.81 3.13
CA HIS A 41 27.35 6.94 1.96
C HIS A 41 27.23 7.74 0.66
N ILE A 42 26.49 8.86 0.70
CA ILE A 42 26.34 9.73 -0.48
C ILE A 42 27.68 10.42 -0.82
N ALA A 43 28.42 10.87 0.18
CA ALA A 43 29.70 11.54 0.01
C ALA A 43 30.74 10.61 -0.63
N ASP A 44 30.75 9.35 -0.20
CA ASP A 44 31.62 8.31 -0.75
C ASP A 44 31.28 8.01 -2.21
N VAL A 45 30.03 7.71 -2.54
CA VAL A 45 29.67 7.38 -3.94
C VAL A 45 29.87 8.56 -4.89
N LEU A 46 29.56 9.79 -4.46
CA LEU A 46 29.72 10.99 -5.29
C LEU A 46 31.17 11.50 -5.29
N GLN A 47 32.00 11.04 -4.35
CA GLN A 47 33.36 11.53 -4.12
C GLN A 47 33.37 13.06 -3.91
N VAL A 48 32.46 13.54 -3.05
CA VAL A 48 32.25 14.95 -2.68
C VAL A 48 32.02 15.06 -1.17
N PRO A 49 32.75 15.92 -0.44
CA PRO A 49 32.54 16.09 0.99
C PRO A 49 31.21 16.78 1.31
N LEU A 50 30.40 16.15 2.16
CA LEU A 50 29.08 16.61 2.59
C LEU A 50 29.05 16.97 4.08
N ASP A 51 30.18 17.39 4.65
CA ASP A 51 30.29 17.78 6.07
C ASP A 51 29.60 19.12 6.35
N PHE A 52 29.52 19.98 5.34
CA PHE A 52 28.99 21.33 5.45
C PHE A 52 27.52 21.44 4.99
N GLN A 53 26.70 22.12 5.79
CA GLN A 53 25.27 22.31 5.53
C GLN A 53 24.94 22.96 4.16
N PRO A 54 25.71 23.93 3.65
CA PRO A 54 25.46 24.48 2.31
C PRO A 54 25.54 23.42 1.20
N HIS A 55 26.47 22.47 1.27
CA HIS A 55 26.61 21.42 0.26
C HIS A 55 25.44 20.43 0.31
N ARG A 56 24.97 20.09 1.52
CA ARG A 56 23.77 19.28 1.75
C ARG A 56 22.53 19.93 1.14
N LYS A 57 22.37 21.25 1.31
CA LYS A 57 21.27 22.01 0.68
C LYS A 57 21.34 21.99 -0.85
N VAL A 58 22.54 22.07 -1.44
CA VAL A 58 22.72 21.98 -2.90
C VAL A 58 22.35 20.59 -3.41
N LEU A 59 22.79 19.53 -2.72
CA LEU A 59 22.41 18.15 -3.02
C LEU A 59 20.88 17.98 -2.95
N PHE A 60 20.26 18.43 -1.86
CA PHE A 60 18.81 18.33 -1.64
C PHE A 60 18.02 18.99 -2.76
N ARG A 61 18.29 20.27 -3.04
CA ARG A 61 17.57 20.99 -4.10
C ARG A 61 17.77 20.35 -5.47
N SER A 62 18.97 19.87 -5.76
CA SER A 62 19.28 19.23 -7.05
C SER A 62 18.55 17.89 -7.19
N PHE A 63 18.50 17.10 -6.12
CA PHE A 63 17.78 15.84 -6.08
C PHE A 63 16.27 16.05 -6.19
N CYS A 64 15.68 16.98 -5.42
CA CYS A 64 14.26 17.32 -5.53
C CYS A 64 13.88 17.78 -6.94
N ALA A 65 14.70 18.58 -7.60
CA ALA A 65 14.46 19.00 -8.98
C ALA A 65 14.39 17.82 -9.96
N VAL A 66 15.20 16.77 -9.73
CA VAL A 66 15.15 15.53 -10.52
C VAL A 66 13.90 14.72 -10.19
N CYS A 67 13.57 14.54 -8.91
CA CYS A 67 12.34 13.87 -8.49
C CYS A 67 11.10 14.56 -9.06
N ASP A 68 10.99 15.87 -8.97
CA ASP A 68 9.85 16.65 -9.49
C ASP A 68 9.70 16.49 -11.01
N ARG A 69 10.82 16.37 -11.74
CA ARG A 69 10.84 16.09 -13.18
C ARG A 69 10.32 14.69 -13.50
N PHE A 70 10.64 13.70 -12.67
CA PHE A 70 10.08 12.35 -12.77
C PHE A 70 8.68 12.22 -12.18
N GLY A 71 8.16 13.29 -11.57
CA GLY A 71 6.88 13.26 -10.88
C GLY A 71 6.91 12.43 -9.60
N LEU A 72 8.06 12.28 -8.96
CA LEU A 72 8.26 11.57 -7.70
C LEU A 72 7.99 12.50 -6.49
N PRO A 73 7.46 11.99 -5.37
CA PRO A 73 7.16 12.82 -4.20
C PRO A 73 8.42 13.40 -3.54
N THR A 74 8.36 14.68 -3.15
CA THR A 74 9.47 15.38 -2.47
C THR A 74 9.01 16.22 -1.26
N ARG A 75 7.70 16.27 -0.99
CA ARG A 75 7.07 17.14 0.01
C ARG A 75 6.44 16.31 1.14
N GLY A 76 6.13 16.96 2.26
CA GLY A 76 5.44 16.33 3.40
C GLY A 76 6.34 15.42 4.25
N LEU A 77 7.66 15.65 4.21
CA LEU A 77 8.66 14.91 4.98
C LEU A 77 9.37 15.85 5.95
N ASP A 78 9.66 15.36 7.16
CA ASP A 78 10.18 16.17 8.26
C ASP A 78 11.63 16.62 8.05
N ARG A 79 12.44 15.77 7.39
CA ARG A 79 13.88 16.03 7.19
C ARG A 79 14.25 15.83 5.72
N ASP A 80 15.20 16.64 5.24
CA ASP A 80 15.74 16.55 3.88
C ASP A 80 16.19 15.13 3.51
N VAL A 81 16.83 14.43 4.45
CA VAL A 81 17.33 13.06 4.26
C VAL A 81 16.22 12.04 4.06
N ASP A 82 15.02 12.30 4.57
CA ASP A 82 13.88 11.41 4.43
C ASP A 82 13.41 11.32 2.97
N VAL A 83 13.69 12.35 2.14
CA VAL A 83 13.44 12.31 0.70
C VAL A 83 14.36 11.29 0.03
N TYR A 84 15.66 11.30 0.33
CA TYR A 84 16.59 10.33 -0.26
C TYR A 84 16.25 8.91 0.16
N LEU A 85 15.96 8.71 1.45
CA LEU A 85 15.64 7.40 2.02
C LEU A 85 14.33 6.85 1.47
N LEU A 86 13.33 7.71 1.26
CA LEU A 86 12.09 7.31 0.59
C LEU A 86 12.36 6.71 -0.80
N HIS A 87 13.19 7.39 -1.61
CA HIS A 87 13.51 6.95 -2.97
C HIS A 87 14.57 5.85 -3.04
N ALA A 88 15.33 5.64 -1.98
CA ALA A 88 16.23 4.50 -1.84
C ALA A 88 15.47 3.18 -1.63
N GLY A 89 14.23 3.25 -1.17
CA GLY A 89 13.44 2.06 -0.85
C GLY A 89 13.92 1.38 0.43
N VAL A 90 13.71 0.07 0.52
CA VAL A 90 14.18 -0.74 1.63
C VAL A 90 15.68 -0.99 1.47
N SER A 91 16.49 -0.69 2.49
CA SER A 91 17.92 -0.99 2.44
C SER A 91 18.20 -2.47 2.75
N GLN A 92 19.34 -2.98 2.28
CA GLN A 92 19.75 -4.37 2.50
C GLN A 92 19.81 -4.71 4.00
N ALA A 93 20.36 -3.80 4.82
CA ALA A 93 20.42 -3.94 6.27
C ALA A 93 19.05 -4.11 6.95
N GLN A 94 17.98 -3.62 6.31
CA GLN A 94 16.62 -3.64 6.84
C GLN A 94 15.79 -4.83 6.34
N LEU A 95 16.29 -5.60 5.35
CA LEU A 95 15.62 -6.79 4.83
C LEU A 95 15.21 -7.81 5.92
N PRO A 96 16.04 -8.09 6.95
CA PRO A 96 15.63 -9.02 8.01
C PRO A 96 14.32 -8.61 8.69
N HIS A 97 14.14 -7.32 8.99
CA HIS A 97 12.92 -6.83 9.62
C HIS A 97 11.70 -6.96 8.72
N LEU A 98 11.85 -6.68 7.42
CA LEU A 98 10.76 -6.81 6.46
C LEU A 98 10.32 -8.26 6.30
N ILE A 99 11.30 -9.16 6.15
CA ILE A 99 11.06 -10.59 5.97
C ILE A 99 10.43 -11.21 7.21
N ASP A 100 10.90 -10.86 8.41
CA ASP A 100 10.28 -11.31 9.67
C ASP A 100 8.83 -10.83 9.78
N ALA A 101 8.55 -9.58 9.36
CA ALA A 101 7.20 -9.04 9.34
C ALA A 101 6.29 -9.79 8.34
N PHE A 102 6.79 -10.09 7.14
CA PHE A 102 6.07 -10.86 6.12
C PHE A 102 5.80 -12.30 6.55
N LEU A 103 6.78 -12.99 7.12
CA LEU A 103 6.62 -14.35 7.64
C LEU A 103 5.55 -14.38 8.75
N ARG A 104 5.52 -13.38 9.63
CA ARG A 104 4.51 -13.27 10.69
C ARG A 104 3.12 -12.96 10.16
N GLN A 105 3.02 -12.04 9.20
CA GLN A 105 1.77 -11.75 8.51
C GLN A 105 1.22 -13.00 7.79
N GLU A 106 2.09 -13.74 7.09
CA GLU A 106 1.73 -15.01 6.43
C GLU A 106 1.25 -16.05 7.45
N ALA A 107 1.97 -16.23 8.55
CA ALA A 107 1.61 -17.18 9.60
C ALA A 107 0.26 -16.83 10.23
N ALA A 108 -0.01 -15.55 10.46
CA ALA A 108 -1.22 -15.08 11.13
C ALA A 108 -2.45 -15.02 10.22
N PHE A 109 -2.32 -14.53 8.98
CA PHE A 109 -3.47 -14.21 8.11
C PHE A 109 -3.43 -14.91 6.74
N GLY A 110 -2.41 -15.70 6.47
CA GLY A 110 -2.24 -16.41 5.21
C GLY A 110 -1.36 -15.67 4.20
N PRO A 111 -1.03 -16.34 3.08
CA PRO A 111 -0.06 -15.86 2.11
C PRO A 111 -0.53 -14.57 1.41
N PRO A 112 0.41 -13.82 0.82
CA PRO A 112 0.08 -12.64 0.03
C PRO A 112 -0.89 -12.99 -1.12
N PRO A 113 -2.01 -12.26 -1.28
CA PRO A 113 -2.95 -12.44 -2.38
C PRO A 113 -2.37 -11.84 -3.67
N VAL A 114 -2.04 -12.69 -4.65
CA VAL A 114 -1.38 -12.31 -5.90
C VAL A 114 -2.34 -11.92 -7.02
N GLU A 115 -3.65 -11.91 -6.76
CA GLU A 115 -4.69 -11.66 -7.76
C GLU A 115 -4.68 -10.20 -8.24
N THR A 116 -4.41 -9.26 -7.33
CA THR A 116 -4.36 -7.83 -7.65
C THR A 116 -3.28 -7.12 -6.85
N THR A 117 -2.63 -6.13 -7.45
CA THR A 117 -1.67 -5.25 -6.77
C THR A 117 -2.29 -4.51 -5.58
N VAL A 118 -3.59 -4.22 -5.62
CA VAL A 118 -4.29 -3.55 -4.50
C VAL A 118 -4.35 -4.46 -3.28
N LEU A 119 -4.78 -5.71 -3.43
CA LEU A 119 -4.82 -6.68 -2.33
C LEU A 119 -3.41 -6.98 -1.81
N LEU A 120 -2.43 -7.05 -2.71
CA LEU A 120 -1.04 -7.29 -2.37
C LEU A 120 -0.44 -6.14 -1.55
N ASN A 121 -0.66 -4.88 -1.97
CA ASN A 121 -0.26 -3.69 -1.20
C ASN A 121 -0.91 -3.69 0.18
N ARG A 122 -2.21 -4.02 0.28
CA ARG A 122 -2.87 -4.08 1.59
C ARG A 122 -2.25 -5.13 2.50
N TRP A 123 -1.95 -6.30 1.96
CA TRP A 123 -1.26 -7.34 2.71
C TRP A 123 0.14 -6.89 3.18
N GLU A 124 0.85 -6.14 2.34
CA GLU A 124 2.15 -5.56 2.63
C GLU A 124 2.09 -4.50 3.74
N ASP A 125 1.18 -3.53 3.61
CA ASP A 125 0.90 -2.50 4.63
C ASP A 125 0.54 -3.14 5.98
N ASP A 126 -0.31 -4.16 5.94
CA ASP A 126 -0.74 -4.93 7.10
C ASP A 126 0.41 -5.63 7.82
N ALA A 127 1.43 -6.08 7.07
CA ALA A 127 2.61 -6.71 7.65
C ALA A 127 3.44 -5.73 8.48
N LEU A 128 3.36 -4.42 8.18
CA LEU A 128 4.09 -3.39 8.93
C LEU A 128 3.68 -3.31 10.41
N TYR A 129 2.55 -3.89 10.80
CA TYR A 129 2.20 -4.09 12.22
C TYR A 129 3.28 -4.87 12.98
N PHE A 130 3.93 -5.84 12.33
CA PHE A 130 4.92 -6.70 12.95
C PHE A 130 6.34 -6.11 12.98
N LEU A 131 6.54 -4.93 12.38
CA LEU A 131 7.82 -4.24 12.45
C LEU A 131 8.06 -3.64 13.85
N PRO A 132 9.31 -3.63 14.34
CA PRO A 132 9.65 -2.90 15.55
C PRO A 132 9.29 -1.40 15.41
N PRO A 133 8.77 -0.73 16.46
CA PRO A 133 8.35 0.67 16.39
C PRO A 133 9.45 1.66 15.96
N ALA A 134 10.72 1.34 16.20
CA ALA A 134 11.85 2.18 15.82
C ALA A 134 12.19 2.13 14.32
N VAL A 135 11.68 1.15 13.56
CA VAL A 135 12.02 0.91 12.15
C VAL A 135 11.12 1.75 11.23
N ASN A 136 11.33 3.07 11.26
CA ASN A 136 10.47 4.04 10.57
C ASN A 136 10.81 4.26 9.09
N VAL A 137 12.08 4.09 8.71
CA VAL A 137 12.53 4.33 7.32
C VAL A 137 11.95 3.29 6.36
N LEU A 138 12.13 1.99 6.67
CA LEU A 138 11.51 0.89 5.93
C LEU A 138 9.98 1.04 5.92
N ARG A 139 9.35 1.33 7.07
CA ARG A 139 7.89 1.54 7.14
C ARG A 139 7.43 2.59 6.13
N ARG A 140 8.13 3.72 6.06
CA ARG A 140 7.82 4.80 5.12
C ARG A 140 8.03 4.35 3.67
N ALA A 141 9.12 3.66 3.36
CA ALA A 141 9.38 3.15 2.01
C ALA A 141 8.27 2.22 1.52
N ILE A 142 7.81 1.30 2.37
CA ILE A 142 6.72 0.37 2.04
C ILE A 142 5.38 1.10 1.86
N LEU A 143 4.99 2.00 2.78
CA LEU A 143 3.73 2.75 2.66
C LEU A 143 3.63 3.63 1.41
N TRP A 144 4.77 3.91 0.77
CA TRP A 144 4.86 4.66 -0.49
C TRP A 144 5.06 3.78 -1.72
N ASP A 145 5.36 2.49 -1.55
CA ASP A 145 5.41 1.54 -2.65
C ASP A 145 3.99 1.20 -3.08
N GLU A 146 3.52 1.82 -4.16
CA GLU A 146 2.19 1.53 -4.72
C GLU A 146 2.16 0.26 -5.57
N THR A 147 3.32 -0.40 -5.77
CA THR A 147 3.44 -1.58 -6.64
C THR A 147 3.45 -2.89 -5.87
N ALA A 148 3.51 -2.84 -4.53
CA ALA A 148 3.68 -4.00 -3.65
C ALA A 148 4.87 -4.87 -4.06
N TRP A 149 5.98 -4.26 -4.49
CA TRP A 149 7.05 -4.99 -5.15
C TRP A 149 7.69 -6.01 -4.21
N HIS A 150 7.85 -5.67 -2.93
CA HIS A 150 8.48 -6.56 -1.95
C HIS A 150 7.54 -7.72 -1.60
N ALA A 151 6.25 -7.46 -1.37
CA ALA A 151 5.25 -8.52 -1.18
C ALA A 151 5.11 -9.41 -2.41
N ALA A 152 5.20 -8.87 -3.63
CA ALA A 152 5.22 -9.66 -4.87
C ALA A 152 6.48 -10.54 -4.98
N LEU A 153 7.65 -10.00 -4.63
CA LEU A 153 8.90 -10.77 -4.58
C LEU A 153 8.80 -11.90 -3.55
N PHE A 154 8.30 -11.59 -2.34
CA PHE A 154 8.05 -12.59 -1.31
C PHE A 154 7.09 -13.69 -1.82
N ALA A 155 5.98 -13.32 -2.44
CA ALA A 155 5.02 -14.27 -3.01
C ALA A 155 5.66 -15.19 -4.07
N ARG A 156 6.47 -14.62 -4.99
CA ARG A 156 7.23 -15.38 -6.01
C ARG A 156 8.17 -16.40 -5.38
N ILE A 157 8.93 -15.98 -4.36
CA ILE A 157 9.83 -16.87 -3.63
C ILE A 157 9.04 -17.96 -2.89
N ARG A 158 7.91 -17.61 -2.25
CA ARG A 158 7.08 -18.59 -1.52
C ARG A 158 6.42 -19.62 -2.43
N GLN A 159 6.04 -19.23 -3.65
CA GLN A 159 5.38 -20.11 -4.61
C GLN A 159 6.30 -21.22 -5.13
N ASP A 160 7.57 -20.91 -5.40
CA ASP A 160 8.57 -21.90 -5.81
C ASP A 160 9.96 -21.55 -5.24
N PRO A 161 10.23 -21.90 -3.96
CA PRO A 161 11.45 -21.49 -3.26
C PRO A 161 12.73 -22.05 -3.87
N GLU A 162 12.66 -23.23 -4.48
CA GLU A 162 13.81 -23.95 -5.03
C GLU A 162 14.10 -23.55 -6.48
N ALA A 163 13.08 -23.23 -7.28
CA ALA A 163 13.25 -22.78 -8.66
C ALA A 163 13.35 -21.26 -8.82
N PHE A 164 13.20 -20.48 -7.74
CA PHE A 164 13.34 -19.03 -7.80
C PHE A 164 14.76 -18.63 -8.23
N VAL A 165 14.88 -17.95 -9.37
CA VAL A 165 16.12 -17.38 -9.88
C VAL A 165 16.08 -15.86 -9.75
N PRO A 166 16.94 -15.24 -8.91
CA PRO A 166 17.05 -13.80 -8.80
C PRO A 166 17.43 -13.14 -10.13
N ALA A 167 16.69 -12.10 -10.54
CA ALA A 167 17.01 -11.33 -11.75
C ALA A 167 18.03 -10.22 -11.51
N ILE A 168 18.12 -9.73 -10.26
CA ILE A 168 18.99 -8.63 -9.84
C ILE A 168 19.59 -8.93 -8.46
N GLU A 169 20.65 -8.20 -8.11
CA GLU A 169 21.37 -8.41 -6.85
C GLU A 169 20.49 -8.25 -5.61
N PHE A 170 19.58 -7.27 -5.62
CA PHE A 170 18.63 -7.11 -4.52
C PHE A 170 17.76 -8.36 -4.30
N GLU A 171 17.24 -8.98 -5.37
CA GLU A 171 16.44 -10.20 -5.25
C GLU A 171 17.27 -11.36 -4.67
N ARG A 172 18.58 -11.40 -4.96
CA ARG A 172 19.51 -12.38 -4.39
C ARG A 172 19.63 -12.17 -2.89
N SER A 173 19.95 -10.95 -2.45
CA SER A 173 20.04 -10.62 -1.02
C SER A 173 18.72 -10.90 -0.29
N PHE A 174 17.58 -10.56 -0.91
CA PHE A 174 16.26 -10.85 -0.35
C PHE A 174 16.05 -12.36 -0.15
N LYS A 175 16.38 -13.18 -1.15
CA LYS A 175 16.25 -14.65 -1.08
C LYS A 175 17.18 -15.25 -0.01
N GLU A 176 18.42 -14.78 0.08
CA GLU A 176 19.39 -15.24 1.08
C GLU A 176 18.89 -14.97 2.51
N VAL A 177 18.45 -13.73 2.78
CA VAL A 177 17.87 -13.37 4.07
C VAL A 177 16.58 -14.16 4.33
N PHE A 178 15.75 -14.36 3.31
CA PHE A 178 14.52 -15.16 3.42
C PHE A 178 14.82 -16.60 3.85
N ASP A 179 15.75 -17.27 3.18
CA ASP A 179 16.14 -18.66 3.50
C ASP A 179 16.75 -18.76 4.89
N GLN A 180 17.56 -17.78 5.29
CA GLN A 180 18.12 -17.70 6.63
C GLN A 180 17.01 -17.60 7.69
N ARG A 181 16.09 -16.64 7.53
CA ARG A 181 14.99 -16.40 8.49
C ARG A 181 14.02 -17.57 8.55
N LEU A 182 13.75 -18.24 7.43
CA LEU A 182 12.91 -19.43 7.41
C LEU A 182 13.53 -20.59 8.21
N LYS A 183 14.85 -20.76 8.16
CA LYS A 183 15.57 -21.75 8.99
C LYS A 183 15.53 -21.39 10.47
N GLU A 184 15.70 -20.12 10.81
CA GLU A 184 15.63 -19.61 12.19
C GLU A 184 14.22 -19.71 12.80
N THR A 185 13.17 -19.59 11.98
CA THR A 185 11.76 -19.63 12.42
C THR A 185 11.22 -21.06 12.57
N ARG A 186 11.90 -22.08 12.02
CA ARG A 186 11.55 -23.49 12.28
C ARG A 186 11.82 -23.83 13.76
N PRO A 187 10.96 -24.65 14.40
CA PRO A 187 10.87 -24.71 15.85
C PRO A 187 12.09 -25.39 16.47
N THR A 188 13.14 -24.60 16.73
CA THR A 188 13.95 -24.84 17.92
C THR A 188 13.15 -24.29 19.09
N LEU A 189 12.51 -25.22 19.80
CA LEU A 189 11.93 -25.00 21.12
C LEU A 189 12.86 -24.08 21.93
N SER A 190 12.29 -22.98 22.43
CA SER A 190 12.92 -22.12 23.43
C SER A 190 14.05 -21.23 22.92
N ARG A 191 13.71 -19.99 22.56
CA ARG A 191 14.54 -18.84 22.93
C ARG A 191 13.69 -17.59 23.09
N GLY A 192 13.52 -17.18 24.34
CA GLY A 192 13.10 -15.82 24.67
C GLY A 192 14.09 -14.84 24.02
N GLY A 193 13.55 -13.86 23.32
CA GLY A 193 14.40 -12.95 22.55
C GLY A 193 13.65 -12.20 21.46
N SER A 194 12.56 -11.53 21.83
CA SER A 194 12.00 -10.32 21.21
C SER A 194 10.57 -10.18 21.74
N GLU A 195 10.19 -8.99 22.22
CA GLU A 195 8.80 -8.59 22.45
C GLU A 195 8.04 -8.56 21.11
N ALA A 196 7.92 -9.71 20.47
CA ALA A 196 7.21 -9.86 19.23
C ALA A 196 5.74 -9.56 19.51
N LEU A 197 5.21 -8.51 18.86
CA LEU A 197 3.79 -8.19 18.90
C LEU A 197 3.01 -9.42 18.44
N ALA A 198 2.13 -9.94 19.31
CA ALA A 198 1.24 -11.01 18.90
C ALA A 198 0.30 -10.49 17.81
N PRO A 199 -0.09 -11.39 16.88
CA PRO A 199 -1.12 -11.03 15.94
C PRO A 199 -2.42 -10.72 16.69
N ARG A 200 -3.13 -9.68 16.24
CA ARG A 200 -4.37 -9.20 16.87
C ARG A 200 -5.55 -9.33 15.91
N PRO A 201 -6.78 -9.48 16.42
CA PRO A 201 -7.98 -9.40 15.58
C PRO A 201 -8.09 -8.05 14.87
N ARG A 202 -8.65 -8.04 13.65
CA ARG A 202 -8.80 -6.82 12.83
C ARG A 202 -10.23 -6.66 12.34
N LEU A 203 -10.77 -5.45 12.36
CA LEU A 203 -12.05 -5.16 11.73
C LEU A 203 -11.93 -5.28 10.22
N HIS A 204 -12.95 -5.86 9.60
CA HIS A 204 -13.00 -6.04 8.16
C HIS A 204 -14.45 -5.98 7.67
N TRP A 205 -14.66 -5.34 6.52
CA TRP A 205 -15.96 -5.30 5.86
C TRP A 205 -16.05 -6.39 4.79
N GLN A 206 -17.19 -7.09 4.71
CA GLN A 206 -17.47 -8.09 3.68
C GLN A 206 -18.90 -7.95 3.17
N SER A 207 -19.26 -8.67 2.11
CA SER A 207 -20.62 -8.64 1.54
C SER A 207 -21.72 -8.97 2.56
N GLY A 208 -21.41 -9.74 3.60
CA GLY A 208 -22.31 -10.09 4.70
C GLY A 208 -22.30 -9.14 5.90
N GLY A 209 -21.57 -8.03 5.85
CA GLY A 209 -21.47 -7.04 6.94
C GLY A 209 -20.09 -6.97 7.60
N LEU A 210 -20.05 -6.40 8.79
CA LEU A 210 -18.83 -6.21 9.56
C LEU A 210 -18.38 -7.52 10.22
N VAL A 211 -17.12 -7.88 10.04
CA VAL A 211 -16.51 -9.08 10.61
C VAL A 211 -15.22 -8.73 11.36
N LEU A 212 -14.81 -9.63 12.24
CA LEU A 212 -13.53 -9.62 12.91
C LEU A 212 -12.67 -10.70 12.26
N ARG A 213 -11.62 -10.29 11.55
CA ARG A 213 -10.62 -11.20 11.03
C ARG A 213 -9.74 -11.69 12.18
N LEU A 214 -9.87 -12.98 12.50
CA LEU A 214 -9.14 -13.60 13.59
C LEU A 214 -7.81 -14.16 13.10
N PRO A 215 -6.67 -13.83 13.74
CA PRO A 215 -5.41 -14.43 13.36
C PRO A 215 -5.40 -15.93 13.63
N ARG A 216 -4.65 -16.68 12.85
CA ARG A 216 -4.35 -18.09 13.11
C ARG A 216 -3.59 -18.19 14.44
N SER A 217 -4.05 -19.07 15.30
CA SER A 217 -3.41 -19.36 16.58
C SER A 217 -3.61 -20.84 16.91
N GLU A 218 -2.63 -21.48 17.55
CA GLU A 218 -2.73 -22.88 18.00
C GLU A 218 -3.80 -23.08 19.09
N GLY A 219 -4.22 -21.99 19.75
CA GLY A 219 -5.24 -21.99 20.81
C GLY A 219 -6.59 -21.40 20.41
N ARG A 220 -7.44 -21.17 21.43
CA ARG A 220 -8.70 -20.43 21.28
C ARG A 220 -8.45 -18.95 21.56
N ILE A 221 -8.96 -18.10 20.67
CA ILE A 221 -9.01 -16.66 20.89
C ILE A 221 -10.20 -16.37 21.81
N ARG A 222 -9.97 -15.56 22.84
CA ARG A 222 -11.03 -15.12 23.76
C ARG A 222 -11.42 -13.70 23.43
N LEU A 223 -12.72 -13.44 23.29
CA LEU A 223 -13.27 -12.12 23.03
C LEU A 223 -14.30 -11.75 24.08
N TRP A 224 -14.26 -10.51 24.57
CA TRP A 224 -15.28 -9.92 25.42
C TRP A 224 -15.88 -8.71 24.68
N LEU A 225 -17.20 -8.64 24.62
CA LEU A 225 -17.94 -7.55 23.98
C LEU A 225 -18.59 -6.70 25.07
N ASP A 226 -18.48 -5.38 25.01
CA ASP A 226 -19.21 -4.41 25.85
C ASP A 226 -19.28 -4.80 27.35
N GLY A 227 -18.11 -5.04 27.96
CA GLY A 227 -18.04 -5.37 29.39
C GLY A 227 -18.59 -6.74 29.79
N ALA A 228 -18.90 -7.64 28.84
CA ALA A 228 -19.34 -9.00 29.13
C ALA A 228 -18.40 -9.70 30.11
N GLN A 229 -18.95 -10.47 31.06
CA GLN A 229 -18.17 -11.13 32.12
C GLN A 229 -17.49 -12.43 31.65
N ARG A 230 -18.06 -13.10 30.64
CA ARG A 230 -17.52 -14.37 30.10
C ARG A 230 -17.03 -14.18 28.67
N PRO A 231 -15.80 -14.65 28.35
CA PRO A 231 -15.31 -14.56 26.98
C PRO A 231 -16.03 -15.54 26.05
N ARG A 232 -16.28 -15.09 24.83
CA ARG A 232 -16.54 -15.98 23.69
C ARG A 232 -15.22 -16.60 23.24
N ARG A 233 -15.22 -17.92 23.03
CA ARG A 233 -14.02 -18.68 22.61
C ARG A 233 -14.11 -19.05 21.15
N LEU A 234 -13.29 -18.43 20.31
CA LEU A 234 -13.28 -18.61 18.87
C LEU A 234 -12.05 -19.39 18.40
N ARG A 235 -12.16 -20.04 17.24
CA ARG A 235 -11.01 -20.60 16.52
C ARG A 235 -10.33 -19.45 15.76
N GLY A 236 -9.01 -19.45 15.71
CA GLY A 236 -8.26 -18.52 14.88
C GLY A 236 -8.28 -18.91 13.41
N GLY A 237 -8.03 -17.94 12.52
CA GLY A 237 -7.93 -18.15 11.08
C GLY A 237 -9.25 -18.06 10.30
N GLU A 238 -10.38 -17.90 10.98
CA GLU A 238 -11.69 -17.70 10.37
C GLU A 238 -12.21 -16.30 10.71
N ASP A 239 -12.87 -15.66 9.75
CA ASP A 239 -13.55 -14.39 9.98
C ASP A 239 -14.82 -14.62 10.82
N TRP A 240 -15.04 -13.78 11.82
CA TRP A 240 -16.19 -13.89 12.71
C TRP A 240 -17.10 -12.66 12.57
N THR A 241 -18.34 -12.87 12.13
CA THR A 241 -19.33 -11.80 12.00
C THR A 241 -19.59 -11.10 13.34
N LEU A 242 -19.42 -9.77 13.37
CA LEU A 242 -19.79 -8.99 14.55
C LEU A 242 -21.32 -8.95 14.65
N PRO A 243 -21.88 -9.23 15.85
CA PRO A 243 -23.32 -9.07 16.05
C PRO A 243 -23.71 -7.60 15.86
N GLN A 244 -24.92 -7.39 15.33
CA GLN A 244 -25.58 -6.10 15.32
C GLN A 244 -26.54 -6.00 16.55
N PRO A 245 -26.71 -4.81 17.15
CA PRO A 245 -25.90 -3.62 16.93
C PRO A 245 -24.42 -3.87 17.28
N TRP A 246 -23.50 -3.25 16.54
CA TRP A 246 -22.07 -3.55 16.71
C TRP A 246 -21.60 -3.26 18.15
N PRO A 247 -20.71 -4.05 18.75
CA PRO A 247 -20.14 -3.74 20.05
C PRO A 247 -19.34 -2.42 20.01
N ARG A 248 -19.41 -1.63 21.09
CA ARG A 248 -18.61 -0.39 21.25
C ARG A 248 -17.17 -0.72 21.64
N GLU A 249 -17.02 -1.75 22.46
CA GLU A 249 -15.73 -2.19 22.99
C GLU A 249 -15.56 -3.69 22.73
N LEU A 250 -14.40 -4.07 22.22
CA LEU A 250 -14.02 -5.45 21.98
C LEU A 250 -12.64 -5.71 22.59
N ARG A 251 -12.62 -6.41 23.72
CA ARG A 251 -11.38 -6.89 24.34
C ARG A 251 -11.06 -8.29 23.83
N TRP A 252 -9.78 -8.57 23.62
CA TRP A 252 -9.32 -9.83 23.08
C TRP A 252 -8.13 -10.38 23.86
N GLU A 253 -7.98 -11.71 23.83
CA GLU A 253 -6.79 -12.44 24.27
C GLU A 253 -6.39 -13.43 23.17
N VAL A 254 -5.18 -13.28 22.63
CA VAL A 254 -4.56 -14.14 21.62
C VAL A 254 -3.19 -14.55 22.11
N SER A 255 -2.96 -15.87 22.27
CA SER A 255 -1.67 -16.42 22.72
C SER A 255 -1.12 -15.76 24.00
N GLY A 256 -2.01 -15.46 24.95
CA GLY A 256 -1.66 -14.83 26.23
C GLY A 256 -1.43 -13.32 26.19
N GLN A 257 -1.41 -12.69 25.00
CA GLN A 257 -1.44 -11.24 24.88
C GLN A 257 -2.88 -10.75 24.85
N THR A 258 -3.12 -9.61 25.51
CA THR A 258 -4.43 -8.97 25.56
C THR A 258 -4.40 -7.62 24.87
N GLY A 259 -5.56 -7.18 24.40
CA GLY A 259 -5.74 -5.84 23.87
C GLY A 259 -7.21 -5.50 23.72
N GLU A 260 -7.44 -4.32 23.19
CA GLU A 260 -8.75 -3.72 23.05
C GLU A 260 -8.90 -3.10 21.67
N LEU A 261 -10.14 -3.09 21.18
CA LEU A 261 -10.56 -2.40 19.98
C LEU A 261 -11.84 -1.65 20.31
N GLU A 262 -11.79 -0.33 20.17
CA GLU A 262 -12.98 0.52 20.21
C GLU A 262 -13.54 0.65 18.80
N LEU A 263 -14.87 0.62 18.68
CA LEU A 263 -15.59 0.86 17.43
C LEU A 263 -16.77 1.80 17.65
N LEU A 264 -16.64 3.01 17.11
CA LEU A 264 -17.66 4.07 17.18
C LEU A 264 -18.02 4.39 18.64
N ALA A 265 -17.07 4.22 19.57
CA ALA A 265 -17.30 4.44 20.99
C ALA A 265 -17.64 5.90 21.28
N GLN A 266 -17.00 6.83 20.55
CA GLN A 266 -17.17 8.28 20.67
C GLN A 266 -18.20 8.85 19.66
N GLY A 267 -18.90 7.99 18.92
CA GLY A 267 -19.74 8.36 17.78
C GLY A 267 -18.92 8.55 16.50
N GLY A 268 -19.50 9.24 15.51
CA GLY A 268 -18.86 9.44 14.21
C GLY A 268 -19.16 8.32 13.21
N CYS A 269 -18.28 8.16 12.23
CA CYS A 269 -18.34 7.08 11.24
C CYS A 269 -17.05 6.26 11.20
N ALA A 270 -17.13 4.98 10.89
CA ALA A 270 -16.00 4.11 10.63
C ALA A 270 -15.95 3.82 9.13
N ALA A 271 -14.81 4.11 8.49
CA ALA A 271 -14.62 3.98 7.06
C ALA A 271 -13.85 2.70 6.72
N PHE A 272 -14.32 2.00 5.69
CA PHE A 272 -13.72 0.77 5.16
C PHE A 272 -13.53 0.90 3.65
N ASP A 273 -12.47 0.31 3.13
CA ASP A 273 -12.30 0.09 1.69
C ASP A 273 -13.29 -0.99 1.25
N ARG A 274 -14.16 -0.68 0.28
CA ARG A 274 -15.19 -1.62 -0.17
C ARG A 274 -14.63 -2.79 -0.97
N ILE A 275 -13.52 -2.58 -1.67
CA ILE A 275 -12.91 -3.58 -2.55
C ILE A 275 -12.12 -4.59 -1.72
N THR A 276 -11.30 -4.11 -0.79
CA THR A 276 -10.44 -4.96 0.03
C THR A 276 -11.08 -5.35 1.35
N GLY A 277 -12.11 -4.63 1.79
CA GLY A 277 -12.75 -4.78 3.10
C GLY A 277 -11.93 -4.21 4.26
N HIS A 278 -10.77 -3.61 3.99
CA HIS A 278 -9.85 -3.15 5.02
C HIS A 278 -10.42 -1.93 5.78
N TYR A 279 -10.25 -1.92 7.11
CA TYR A 279 -10.60 -0.77 7.95
C TYR A 279 -9.64 0.41 7.68
N LEU A 280 -10.17 1.53 7.21
CA LEU A 280 -9.36 2.71 6.87
C LEU A 280 -9.09 3.55 8.12
N ARG A 281 -10.15 4.00 8.78
CA ARG A 281 -10.09 4.85 9.99
C ARG A 281 -11.49 5.13 10.54
N GLU A 282 -11.52 5.68 11.76
CA GLU A 282 -12.65 6.43 12.27
C GLU A 282 -12.60 7.88 11.82
N ILE A 283 -13.80 8.43 11.59
CA ILE A 283 -14.12 9.80 11.23
C ILE A 283 -14.84 10.41 12.43
N PRO A 284 -14.14 11.20 13.24
CA PRO A 284 -14.75 11.86 14.39
C PRO A 284 -15.87 12.80 13.97
N ARG A 285 -16.85 12.98 14.87
CA ARG A 285 -17.91 13.98 14.70
C ARG A 285 -17.31 15.38 14.55
N GLY A 286 -17.89 16.18 13.66
CA GLY A 286 -17.46 17.57 13.43
C GLY A 286 -16.11 17.69 12.73
N SER A 287 -15.60 16.62 12.12
CA SER A 287 -14.47 16.73 11.19
C SER A 287 -14.85 17.65 10.02
N VAL A 288 -13.92 18.48 9.56
CA VAL A 288 -14.17 19.40 8.43
C VAL A 288 -13.92 18.68 7.11
N ASP A 289 -12.67 18.29 6.85
CA ASP A 289 -12.28 17.54 5.67
C ASP A 289 -11.48 16.29 6.07
N ILE A 290 -11.82 15.16 5.46
CA ILE A 290 -11.18 13.87 5.71
C ILE A 290 -10.75 13.25 4.40
N GLU A 291 -9.46 12.95 4.34
CA GLU A 291 -8.88 12.15 3.29
C GLU A 291 -8.90 10.67 3.67
N LEU A 292 -9.44 9.85 2.77
CA LEU A 292 -9.52 8.39 2.90
C LEU A 292 -8.64 7.71 1.87
N ASP A 293 -7.94 6.68 2.31
CA ASP A 293 -6.97 5.96 1.50
C ASP A 293 -7.64 4.93 0.56
N SER A 294 -8.82 5.26 0.01
CA SER A 294 -9.56 4.43 -0.94
C SER A 294 -10.51 5.29 -1.77
N THR A 295 -10.86 4.81 -2.97
CA THR A 295 -11.83 5.44 -3.85
C THR A 295 -13.23 4.86 -3.74
N ASP A 296 -13.38 3.64 -3.24
CA ASP A 296 -14.69 2.99 -3.07
C ASP A 296 -14.81 2.58 -1.61
N ILE A 297 -15.74 3.20 -0.90
CA ILE A 297 -15.80 3.15 0.56
C ILE A 297 -17.14 2.66 1.07
N VAL A 298 -17.10 2.08 2.27
CA VAL A 298 -18.25 1.83 3.12
C VAL A 298 -18.08 2.63 4.40
N LEU A 299 -19.11 3.36 4.79
CA LEU A 299 -19.19 4.08 6.06
C LEU A 299 -20.18 3.38 6.98
N LEU A 300 -19.78 3.20 8.23
CA LEU A 300 -20.59 2.62 9.28
C LEU A 300 -20.81 3.65 10.39
N ALA A 301 -22.03 3.80 10.88
CA ALA A 301 -22.34 4.70 12.00
C ALA A 301 -23.39 4.06 12.93
N ARG A 302 -23.50 4.62 14.14
CA ARG A 302 -24.55 4.25 15.10
C ARG A 302 -25.76 5.18 15.07
N THR A 303 -25.65 6.29 14.34
CA THR A 303 -26.73 7.27 14.17
C THR A 303 -26.98 7.49 12.68
N PRO A 304 -28.19 7.94 12.30
CA PRO A 304 -28.51 8.24 10.92
C PRO A 304 -27.52 9.24 10.32
N PHE A 305 -27.14 9.01 9.06
CA PHE A 305 -26.30 9.90 8.29
C PHE A 305 -26.68 9.87 6.82
N SER A 306 -26.16 10.80 6.04
CA SER A 306 -26.28 10.78 4.58
C SER A 306 -24.94 11.06 3.90
N ILE A 307 -24.77 10.56 2.68
CA ILE A 307 -23.61 10.86 1.84
C ILE A 307 -24.12 11.49 0.55
N ALA A 308 -23.67 12.70 0.25
CA ALA A 308 -24.12 13.48 -0.90
C ALA A 308 -25.66 13.64 -0.96
N GLY A 309 -26.33 13.71 0.19
CA GLY A 309 -27.78 13.82 0.32
C GLY A 309 -28.54 12.49 0.31
N GLU A 310 -27.87 11.37 0.02
CA GLU A 310 -28.48 10.04 0.04
C GLU A 310 -28.40 9.44 1.46
N PRO A 311 -29.52 9.07 2.10
CA PRO A 311 -29.51 8.54 3.45
C PRO A 311 -28.87 7.15 3.51
N ALA A 312 -28.15 6.88 4.60
CA ALA A 312 -27.60 5.57 4.89
C ALA A 312 -28.71 4.53 5.14
N LEU A 313 -28.43 3.28 4.80
CA LEU A 313 -29.31 2.15 5.07
C LEU A 313 -29.24 1.77 6.55
N GLU A 314 -30.36 1.38 7.14
CA GLU A 314 -30.44 0.86 8.51
C GLU A 314 -30.78 -0.65 8.47
N PRO A 315 -29.78 -1.54 8.31
CA PRO A 315 -30.01 -3.00 8.33
C PRO A 315 -30.60 -3.50 9.65
N GLU A 316 -30.22 -2.90 10.77
CA GLU A 316 -30.73 -3.19 12.12
C GLU A 316 -30.68 -1.91 12.96
N ALA A 317 -31.49 -1.84 14.01
CA ALA A 317 -31.55 -0.68 14.89
C ALA A 317 -30.15 -0.26 15.36
N ASP A 318 -29.87 1.06 15.32
CA ASP A 318 -28.59 1.67 15.71
C ASP A 318 -27.38 1.19 14.89
N SER A 319 -27.60 0.69 13.67
CA SER A 319 -26.56 0.28 12.72
C SER A 319 -26.85 0.87 11.35
N PHE A 320 -26.08 1.87 10.94
CA PHE A 320 -26.26 2.56 9.67
C PHE A 320 -25.08 2.28 8.73
N VAL A 321 -25.38 2.03 7.45
CA VAL A 321 -24.40 1.66 6.42
C VAL A 321 -24.61 2.54 5.18
N GLY A 322 -23.55 3.22 4.76
CA GLY A 322 -23.53 4.06 3.56
C GLY A 322 -22.41 3.63 2.62
N PHE A 323 -22.65 3.74 1.31
CA PHE A 323 -21.68 3.39 0.27
C PHE A 323 -21.39 4.62 -0.58
N ALA A 324 -20.12 4.84 -0.93
CA ALA A 324 -19.76 5.96 -1.78
C ALA A 324 -18.50 5.68 -2.62
N VAL A 325 -18.47 6.27 -3.82
CA VAL A 325 -17.27 6.31 -4.65
C VAL A 325 -16.69 7.72 -4.56
N LEU A 326 -15.56 7.85 -3.89
CA LEU A 326 -14.82 9.10 -3.78
C LEU A 326 -14.15 9.43 -5.11
N GLY A 327 -14.17 10.71 -5.46
CA GLY A 327 -13.59 11.23 -6.68
C GLY A 327 -12.73 12.48 -6.42
N PRO A 328 -12.45 13.26 -7.48
CA PRO A 328 -11.64 14.48 -7.37
C PRO A 328 -12.31 15.60 -6.57
N ARG A 329 -13.64 15.55 -6.43
CA ARG A 329 -14.41 16.51 -5.65
C ARG A 329 -14.81 15.88 -4.31
N PRO A 330 -14.73 16.64 -3.20
CA PRO A 330 -15.21 16.17 -1.91
C PRO A 330 -16.68 15.76 -2.00
N LEU A 331 -17.02 14.60 -1.43
CA LEU A 331 -18.40 14.22 -1.14
C LEU A 331 -18.76 14.72 0.26
N VAL A 332 -19.96 15.27 0.43
CA VAL A 332 -20.43 15.73 1.73
C VAL A 332 -21.00 14.54 2.51
N LEU A 333 -20.39 14.22 3.65
CA LEU A 333 -20.96 13.37 4.69
C LEU A 333 -21.73 14.27 5.66
N GLU A 334 -23.01 14.01 5.86
CA GLU A 334 -23.82 14.69 6.86
C GLU A 334 -24.18 13.74 7.99
N LEU A 335 -23.73 14.06 9.21
CA LEU A 335 -23.94 13.28 10.41
C LEU A 335 -24.29 14.23 11.56
N ASP A 336 -25.42 13.99 12.23
CA ASP A 336 -25.89 14.81 13.36
C ASP A 336 -26.00 16.32 13.01
N GLY A 337 -26.34 16.65 11.75
CA GLY A 337 -26.43 18.02 11.22
C GLY A 337 -25.08 18.70 10.94
N LEU A 338 -23.96 17.98 11.11
CA LEU A 338 -22.61 18.45 10.78
C LEU A 338 -22.19 17.91 9.42
N GLN A 339 -21.49 18.73 8.64
CA GLN A 339 -21.00 18.37 7.32
C GLN A 339 -19.48 18.15 7.34
N THR A 340 -19.06 17.03 6.78
CA THR A 340 -17.65 16.66 6.59
C THR A 340 -17.39 16.39 5.12
N GLY A 341 -16.38 17.03 4.52
CA GLY A 341 -15.91 16.73 3.17
C GLY A 341 -15.09 15.44 3.16
N LEU A 342 -15.43 14.50 2.28
CA LEU A 342 -14.71 13.25 2.08
C LEU A 342 -14.00 13.24 0.73
N THR A 343 -12.69 13.06 0.73
CA THR A 343 -11.89 12.92 -0.49
C THR A 343 -11.06 11.64 -0.48
N ALA A 344 -10.80 11.08 -1.66
CA ALA A 344 -9.79 10.04 -1.79
C ALA A 344 -8.40 10.66 -1.64
N ARG A 345 -7.48 9.95 -0.98
CA ARG A 345 -6.07 10.27 -1.02
C ARG A 345 -5.58 10.18 -2.47
N PRO A 346 -4.96 11.25 -3.00
CA PRO A 346 -4.36 11.20 -4.32
C PRO A 346 -3.26 10.12 -4.37
N ARG A 347 -3.38 9.16 -5.29
CA ARG A 347 -2.43 8.05 -5.50
C ARG A 347 -1.97 7.98 -6.95
N ARG A 348 -0.85 7.31 -7.25
CA ARG A 348 -0.56 6.94 -8.64
C ARG A 348 -1.22 5.62 -8.95
N ARG A 349 -2.28 5.69 -9.73
CA ARG A 349 -3.06 4.51 -10.05
C ARG A 349 -3.43 4.49 -11.52
N LEU A 350 -3.42 3.28 -12.05
CA LEU A 350 -4.02 2.96 -13.34
C LEU A 350 -5.27 2.13 -13.05
N CYS A 351 -6.44 2.59 -13.50
CA CYS A 351 -7.71 1.89 -13.34
C CYS A 351 -8.43 1.79 -14.68
N LEU A 352 -9.15 0.71 -14.90
CA LEU A 352 -10.15 0.67 -15.95
C LEU A 352 -11.48 1.17 -15.38
N ALA A 353 -12.13 2.08 -16.11
CA ALA A 353 -13.39 2.69 -15.73
C ALA A 353 -14.40 2.56 -16.86
N GLY A 354 -15.65 2.23 -16.49
CA GLY A 354 -16.78 2.07 -17.40
C GLY A 354 -16.76 0.75 -18.18
N ASP A 355 -17.91 0.48 -18.83
CA ASP A 355 -18.13 -0.69 -19.71
C ASP A 355 -17.73 -2.03 -19.07
N GLU A 356 -17.99 -2.22 -17.78
CA GLU A 356 -17.80 -3.53 -17.15
C GLU A 356 -18.83 -4.51 -17.73
N ILE A 357 -18.34 -5.62 -18.29
CA ILE A 357 -19.14 -6.67 -18.92
C ILE A 357 -19.44 -7.77 -17.89
N ALA A 358 -18.45 -8.12 -17.07
CA ALA A 358 -18.55 -9.15 -16.05
C ALA A 358 -17.49 -8.92 -14.97
N SER A 359 -17.72 -9.44 -13.77
CA SER A 359 -16.74 -9.46 -12.68
C SER A 359 -16.58 -10.88 -12.16
N GLY A 360 -15.35 -11.24 -11.80
CA GLY A 360 -15.04 -12.56 -11.25
C GLY A 360 -13.76 -12.54 -10.41
N PRO A 361 -13.33 -13.71 -9.89
CA PRO A 361 -12.19 -13.80 -8.98
C PRO A 361 -10.85 -13.34 -9.59
N ARG A 362 -10.77 -13.21 -10.92
CA ARG A 362 -9.58 -12.70 -11.63
C ARG A 362 -9.72 -11.23 -12.07
N GLY A 363 -10.70 -10.51 -11.53
CA GLY A 363 -10.98 -9.12 -11.84
C GLY A 363 -12.16 -8.93 -12.80
N ALA A 364 -12.42 -7.65 -13.10
CA ALA A 364 -13.48 -7.23 -14.00
C ALA A 364 -13.07 -7.35 -15.47
N LEU A 365 -13.93 -7.95 -16.28
CA LEU A 365 -13.87 -7.92 -17.73
C LEU A 365 -14.50 -6.63 -18.21
N HIS A 366 -13.73 -5.80 -18.89
CA HIS A 366 -14.18 -4.54 -19.45
C HIS A 366 -14.34 -4.61 -20.98
N GLY A 367 -15.34 -3.91 -21.49
CA GLY A 367 -15.62 -3.78 -22.91
C GLY A 367 -14.79 -2.72 -23.61
N ARG A 368 -15.11 -2.47 -24.89
CA ARG A 368 -14.33 -1.61 -25.78
C ARG A 368 -14.47 -0.12 -25.47
N SER A 369 -15.50 0.26 -24.72
CA SER A 369 -15.78 1.64 -24.32
C SER A 369 -15.13 1.98 -22.99
N ALA A 370 -14.52 1.00 -22.32
CA ALA A 370 -13.76 1.23 -21.11
C ALA A 370 -12.61 2.21 -21.36
N ARG A 371 -12.32 2.97 -20.31
CA ARG A 371 -11.28 4.00 -20.31
C ARG A 371 -10.25 3.62 -19.29
N LEU A 372 -8.98 3.81 -19.63
CA LEU A 372 -7.93 3.79 -18.63
C LEU A 372 -7.90 5.16 -17.97
N ARG A 373 -8.26 5.18 -16.70
CA ARG A 373 -8.07 6.30 -15.79
C ARG A 373 -6.66 6.24 -15.21
N ILE A 374 -5.98 7.36 -15.27
CA ILE A 374 -4.67 7.61 -14.69
C ILE A 374 -4.86 8.63 -13.58
N GLU A 375 -4.41 8.27 -12.40
CA GLU A 375 -4.29 9.15 -11.25
C GLU A 375 -2.79 9.36 -11.03
N THR A 376 -2.33 10.59 -10.82
CA THR A 376 -0.91 10.89 -10.61
C THR A 376 -0.56 11.19 -9.16
N GLY A 377 -1.56 11.47 -8.32
CA GLY A 377 -1.35 11.90 -6.94
C GLY A 377 -0.67 13.28 -6.79
N LEU A 378 -0.49 14.05 -7.88
CA LEU A 378 0.33 15.27 -7.88
C LEU A 378 -0.47 16.58 -7.89
N GLY A 379 -1.78 16.52 -8.15
CA GLY A 379 -2.68 17.70 -8.10
C GLY A 379 -2.22 18.87 -8.97
N ARG A 380 -1.75 18.61 -10.20
CA ARG A 380 -1.29 19.63 -11.14
C ARG A 380 -1.55 19.22 -12.58
N SER A 381 -1.89 20.19 -13.42
CA SER A 381 -1.99 19.98 -14.86
C SER A 381 -0.64 19.61 -15.47
N GLU A 382 -0.57 18.46 -16.12
CA GLU A 382 0.63 17.99 -16.81
C GLU A 382 0.27 16.96 -17.90
N THR A 383 1.23 16.59 -18.74
CA THR A 383 1.06 15.45 -19.67
C THR A 383 1.92 14.29 -19.21
N ARG A 384 1.30 13.12 -19.02
CA ARG A 384 1.99 11.87 -18.68
C ARG A 384 2.01 10.92 -19.87
N ALA A 385 3.06 10.13 -19.97
CA ALA A 385 3.20 9.16 -21.03
C ALA A 385 2.88 7.77 -20.49
N VAL A 386 1.87 7.10 -21.06
CA VAL A 386 1.52 5.72 -20.72
C VAL A 386 1.98 4.81 -21.83
N ARG A 387 2.76 3.78 -21.50
CA ARG A 387 3.18 2.74 -22.43
C ARG A 387 2.20 1.57 -22.37
N PHE A 388 1.59 1.27 -23.50
CA PHE A 388 0.75 0.09 -23.68
C PHE A 388 1.54 -0.96 -24.44
N THR A 389 1.59 -2.17 -23.90
CA THR A 389 2.22 -3.32 -24.55
C THR A 389 1.19 -4.42 -24.74
N LEU A 390 1.07 -4.92 -25.98
CA LEU A 390 0.24 -6.08 -26.31
C LEU A 390 1.07 -7.04 -27.17
N GLY A 391 1.43 -8.19 -26.61
CA GLY A 391 2.40 -9.09 -27.22
C GLY A 391 3.75 -8.37 -27.42
N LEU A 392 4.24 -8.35 -28.66
CA LEU A 392 5.50 -7.69 -29.02
C LEU A 392 5.34 -6.21 -29.41
N GLN A 393 4.11 -5.69 -29.48
CA GLN A 393 3.86 -4.32 -29.88
C GLN A 393 3.77 -3.42 -28.66
N SER A 394 4.47 -2.28 -28.68
CA SER A 394 4.34 -1.25 -27.66
C SER A 394 4.05 0.11 -28.27
N ARG A 395 3.23 0.91 -27.58
CA ARG A 395 2.91 2.29 -27.96
C ARG A 395 2.92 3.19 -26.76
N LEU A 396 3.53 4.37 -26.90
CA LEU A 396 3.50 5.42 -25.91
C LEU A 396 2.39 6.42 -26.25
N ILE A 397 1.57 6.78 -25.27
CA ILE A 397 0.45 7.71 -25.42
C ILE A 397 0.58 8.83 -24.40
N GLY A 398 0.54 10.07 -24.87
CA GLY A 398 0.41 11.24 -24.01
C GLY A 398 -1.01 11.36 -23.49
N VAL A 399 -1.14 11.44 -22.17
CA VAL A 399 -2.40 11.63 -21.46
C VAL A 399 -2.34 12.94 -20.71
N PRO A 400 -3.24 13.91 -21.01
CA PRO A 400 -3.37 15.10 -20.20
C PRO A 400 -3.95 14.73 -18.84
N ILE A 401 -3.30 15.22 -17.80
CA ILE A 401 -3.72 15.15 -16.41
C ILE A 401 -4.22 16.53 -16.04
N SER A 402 -5.41 16.62 -15.45
CA SER A 402 -5.99 17.87 -14.95
C SER A 402 -5.41 18.26 -13.59
N ASP A 403 -5.72 19.48 -13.13
CA ASP A 403 -5.27 19.99 -11.82
C ASP A 403 -5.75 19.15 -10.63
N ASP A 404 -6.79 18.36 -10.80
CA ASP A 404 -7.25 17.39 -9.81
C ASP A 404 -6.40 16.11 -9.76
N GLY A 405 -5.39 15.97 -10.63
CA GLY A 405 -4.48 14.83 -10.67
C GLY A 405 -4.99 13.63 -11.47
N PHE A 406 -6.11 13.76 -12.19
CA PHE A 406 -6.70 12.68 -12.99
C PHE A 406 -6.55 12.90 -14.49
N GLY A 407 -6.51 11.81 -15.26
CA GLY A 407 -6.60 11.84 -16.72
C GLY A 407 -7.20 10.55 -17.25
N ASP A 408 -7.94 10.62 -18.35
CA ASP A 408 -8.63 9.45 -18.93
C ASP A 408 -8.20 9.24 -20.39
N VAL A 409 -7.83 8.00 -20.74
CA VAL A 409 -7.54 7.60 -22.12
C VAL A 409 -8.46 6.45 -22.57
N GLY A 410 -9.17 6.65 -23.68
CA GLY A 410 -10.04 5.63 -24.24
C GLY A 410 -9.27 4.53 -24.98
N TRP A 411 -9.81 3.31 -25.00
CA TRP A 411 -9.21 2.15 -25.70
C TRP A 411 -8.99 2.36 -27.20
N LYS A 412 -9.80 3.20 -27.85
CA LYS A 412 -9.60 3.58 -29.27
C LYS A 412 -8.27 4.32 -29.52
N ARG A 413 -7.70 4.99 -28.51
CA ARG A 413 -6.36 5.60 -28.59
C ARG A 413 -5.27 4.61 -28.23
N CYS A 414 -5.59 3.66 -27.35
CA CYS A 414 -4.71 2.58 -26.89
C CYS A 414 -4.58 1.43 -27.89
N SER A 415 -5.48 1.34 -28.87
CA SER A 415 -5.42 0.34 -29.91
C SER A 415 -4.14 0.51 -30.75
N LEU A 416 -3.17 -0.33 -30.43
CA LEU A 416 -2.30 -0.93 -31.42
C LEU A 416 -3.24 -1.61 -32.43
N ALA A 417 -3.16 -1.22 -33.70
CA ALA A 417 -4.19 -1.53 -34.67
C ALA A 417 -4.53 -3.04 -34.69
N LEU A 418 -5.69 -3.41 -34.12
CA LEU A 418 -6.44 -4.62 -34.48
C LEU A 418 -7.01 -4.44 -35.90
N ARG A 419 -6.12 -4.22 -36.88
CA ARG A 419 -6.42 -4.29 -38.31
C ARG A 419 -5.70 -5.52 -38.88
N ARG A 420 -6.24 -6.69 -38.54
CA ARG A 420 -6.19 -8.00 -39.24
C ARG A 420 -6.22 -9.11 -38.20
N LEU A 421 -7.42 -9.57 -37.89
CA LEU A 421 -7.75 -10.95 -37.53
C LEU A 421 -9.28 -11.04 -37.41
N ARG A 422 -9.95 -10.68 -38.52
CA ARG A 422 -11.22 -11.29 -38.90
C ARG A 422 -10.89 -12.05 -40.19
N GLN A 423 -11.31 -13.31 -40.23
CA GLN A 423 -10.95 -14.36 -41.20
C GLN A 423 -9.58 -15.00 -40.96
N GLN A 424 -9.52 -15.95 -40.02
CA GLN A 424 -9.30 -17.34 -40.37
C GLN A 424 -9.74 -18.25 -39.22
N THR A 425 -10.91 -18.86 -39.45
CA THR A 425 -11.24 -20.28 -39.26
C THR A 425 -10.16 -21.18 -38.65
N LEU A 426 -10.58 -21.93 -37.62
CA LEU A 426 -10.29 -23.34 -37.30
C LEU A 426 -9.04 -24.04 -37.87
N CYS A 427 -8.48 -24.88 -36.98
CA CYS A 427 -7.66 -26.08 -37.19
C CYS A 427 -6.15 -25.96 -36.88
N GLY A 428 -5.73 -26.75 -35.88
CA GLY A 428 -4.74 -27.80 -36.11
C GLY A 428 -3.27 -27.47 -35.86
N SER A 429 -2.73 -28.14 -34.84
CA SER A 429 -1.43 -28.85 -34.81
C SER A 429 -0.13 -28.13 -35.23
N GLY A 430 0.91 -28.30 -34.39
CA GLY A 430 2.29 -28.37 -34.90
C GLY A 430 3.34 -27.84 -33.95
N TRP A 431 4.12 -28.75 -33.38
CA TRP A 431 5.38 -28.50 -32.69
C TRP A 431 6.45 -27.94 -33.65
N ASN A 432 7.23 -26.97 -33.19
CA ASN A 432 8.69 -27.05 -33.03
C ASN A 432 9.20 -25.81 -32.28
#